data_AF-A0A1V4RAH7-F1
#
_entry.id   AF-A0A1V4RAH7-F1
#
_cell.length_a   1.000
_cell.length_b   1.000
_cell.length_c   1.000
_cell.angle_alpha   90.00
_cell.angle_beta   90.00
_cell.angle_gamma   90.00
#
_symmetry.space_group_name_H-M   'P 1'
#
loop_
_entity.id
_entity.type
_entity.pdbx_description
1 polymer ?
#
loop_
_entity_poly.entity_id
_entity_poly.type
_entity_poly.pdbx_seq_one_letter_code
_entity_poly.pdbx_strand_id
1 'polypeptide(L)'
;MKNFNKLDQLYKKIRNIHQSLEEIYPIAIVKNNRFNIYDGGQISKYRLIKTEQSPFPIPNKVRAAFPLSSYDNKIIVVVTSDIFESFEEVILIFHEFVHCYQYINFEKELRRKMEIEKYYKGIKNNMWELNHKFPYKNDQVCNVFTEYSKKLDLKNLANVKETKSKLKKLLSKIDYEYLIWQEWKEGFARYVENKIRVKLKLPENHFGSGKLLSRISFYETGNKYIEMLIKEDKTIFNNLVRIYEQL
;
A
#
# COMPACT_ATOMS: atom_id res chain seq x y z
N MET A 1 21.24 1.09 -16.53
CA MET A 1 22.26 0.98 -15.47
C MET A 1 22.26 2.16 -14.49
N LYS A 2 22.40 3.43 -14.91
CA LYS A 2 22.43 4.59 -13.97
C LYS A 2 21.21 4.68 -13.03
N ASN A 3 20.02 4.26 -13.48
CA ASN A 3 18.78 4.34 -12.71
C ASN A 3 18.76 3.42 -11.47
N PHE A 4 19.28 2.19 -11.57
CA PHE A 4 19.32 1.26 -10.45
C PHE A 4 20.42 1.57 -9.43
N ASN A 5 21.44 2.34 -9.81
CA ASN A 5 22.46 2.80 -8.86
C ASN A 5 21.86 3.70 -7.77
N LYS A 6 20.95 4.62 -8.14
CA LYS A 6 20.24 5.46 -7.16
C LYS A 6 19.38 4.60 -6.22
N LEU A 7 18.67 3.63 -6.79
CA LEU A 7 17.85 2.69 -6.03
C LEU A 7 18.69 1.86 -5.05
N ASP A 8 19.83 1.33 -5.47
CA ASP A 8 20.75 0.55 -4.63
C ASP A 8 21.33 1.38 -3.48
N GLN A 9 21.77 2.61 -3.76
CA GLN A 9 22.26 3.54 -2.75
C GLN A 9 21.19 3.86 -1.70
N LEU A 10 19.95 4.03 -2.14
CA LEU A 10 18.83 4.29 -1.25
C LEU A 10 18.49 3.06 -0.41
N TYR A 11 18.34 1.90 -1.03
CA TYR A 11 18.06 0.62 -0.37
C TYR A 11 19.05 0.34 0.77
N LYS A 12 20.36 0.52 0.55
CA LYS A 12 21.40 0.35 1.58
C LYS A 12 21.16 1.18 2.84
N LYS A 13 20.54 2.36 2.72
CA LYS A 13 20.24 3.25 3.85
C LYS A 13 18.96 2.85 4.60
N ILE A 14 18.02 2.20 3.93
CA ILE A 14 16.64 2.03 4.44
C ILE A 14 16.23 0.60 4.74
N ARG A 15 16.97 -0.40 4.21
CA ARG A 15 16.60 -1.82 4.32
C ARG A 15 16.38 -2.33 5.74
N ASN A 16 16.97 -1.67 6.73
CA ASN A 16 16.85 -2.02 8.15
C ASN A 16 15.72 -1.27 8.89
N ILE A 17 14.84 -0.55 8.18
CA ILE A 17 13.69 0.13 8.80
C ILE A 17 12.61 -0.88 9.17
N HIS A 18 12.33 -1.84 8.29
CA HIS A 18 11.29 -2.86 8.46
C HIS A 18 11.61 -4.06 7.56
N GLN A 19 11.22 -5.27 7.98
CA GLN A 19 11.43 -6.53 7.26
C GLN A 19 10.91 -6.51 5.80
N SER A 20 9.86 -5.74 5.51
CA SER A 20 9.34 -5.59 4.14
C SER A 20 10.31 -4.90 3.17
N LEU A 21 11.38 -4.30 3.70
CA LEU A 21 12.44 -3.65 2.93
C LEU A 21 13.75 -4.45 2.95
N GLU A 22 13.77 -5.62 3.58
CA GLU A 22 14.94 -6.50 3.56
C GLU A 22 15.02 -7.24 2.22
N GLU A 23 13.87 -7.67 1.71
CA GLU A 23 13.74 -8.32 0.42
C GLU A 23 13.75 -7.34 -0.76
N ILE A 24 14.14 -7.85 -1.92
CA ILE A 24 14.23 -7.11 -3.17
C ILE A 24 13.35 -7.82 -4.20
N TYR A 25 12.52 -7.07 -4.91
CA TYR A 25 11.56 -7.62 -5.86
C TYR A 25 11.90 -7.26 -7.31
N PRO A 26 11.50 -8.06 -8.30
CA PRO A 26 11.63 -7.68 -9.70
C PRO A 26 10.96 -6.33 -9.98
N ILE A 27 11.47 -5.60 -10.97
CA ILE A 27 10.89 -4.32 -11.42
C ILE A 27 10.64 -4.36 -12.93
N ALA A 28 9.40 -4.14 -13.35
CA ALA A 28 9.05 -3.90 -14.75
C ALA A 28 8.99 -2.39 -15.03
N ILE A 29 9.88 -1.92 -15.90
CA ILE A 29 9.81 -0.55 -16.42
C ILE A 29 8.96 -0.54 -17.68
N VAL A 30 7.85 0.18 -17.63
CA VAL A 30 6.90 0.35 -18.72
C VAL A 30 7.42 1.42 -19.67
N LYS A 31 7.59 1.04 -20.95
CA LYS A 31 7.93 1.96 -22.04
C LYS A 31 7.26 1.47 -23.33
N ASN A 32 6.60 2.38 -24.06
CA ASN A 32 5.93 2.07 -25.33
C ASN A 32 4.98 0.85 -25.23
N ASN A 33 4.18 0.80 -24.16
CA ASN A 33 3.27 -0.30 -23.84
C ASN A 33 3.95 -1.68 -23.70
N ARG A 34 5.24 -1.71 -23.34
CA ARG A 34 6.01 -2.94 -23.06
C ARG A 34 6.54 -2.94 -21.63
N PHE A 35 6.49 -4.10 -21.00
CA PHE A 35 7.17 -4.38 -19.74
C PHE A 35 8.62 -4.77 -20.01
N ASN A 36 9.57 -3.99 -19.52
CA ASN A 36 10.98 -4.36 -19.48
C ASN A 36 11.29 -4.84 -18.06
N ILE A 37 11.42 -6.15 -17.87
CA ILE A 37 11.50 -6.81 -16.57
C ILE A 37 12.96 -6.91 -16.14
N TYR A 38 13.29 -6.33 -14.99
CA TYR A 38 14.60 -6.34 -14.37
C TYR A 38 14.57 -7.15 -13.08
N ASP A 39 15.54 -8.06 -12.93
CA ASP A 39 15.76 -8.87 -11.74
C ASP A 39 17.25 -9.22 -11.63
N GLY A 40 17.71 -9.62 -10.46
CA GLY A 40 19.10 -10.02 -10.21
C GLY A 40 19.40 -10.46 -8.77
N GLY A 41 18.38 -10.66 -7.92
CA GLY A 41 18.53 -11.02 -6.49
C GLY A 41 19.15 -9.92 -5.61
N GLN A 42 19.81 -8.92 -6.20
CA GLN A 42 20.32 -7.71 -5.56
C GLN A 42 20.14 -6.54 -6.53
N ILE A 43 19.81 -5.34 -6.03
CA ILE A 43 19.55 -4.17 -6.90
C ILE A 43 20.77 -3.82 -7.75
N SER A 44 21.98 -3.88 -7.19
CA SER A 44 23.24 -3.69 -7.94
C SER A 44 23.45 -4.67 -9.10
N LYS A 45 22.76 -5.81 -9.09
CA LYS A 45 22.83 -6.87 -10.12
C LYS A 45 21.62 -6.88 -11.06
N TYR A 46 20.69 -5.95 -10.91
CA TYR A 46 19.53 -5.87 -11.79
C TYR A 46 19.94 -5.74 -13.25
N ARG A 47 19.45 -6.68 -14.05
CA ARG A 47 19.64 -6.72 -15.50
C ARG A 47 18.31 -7.01 -16.16
N LEU A 48 18.17 -6.62 -17.42
CA LEU A 48 16.98 -6.93 -18.20
C LEU A 48 16.94 -8.46 -18.40
N ILE A 49 15.89 -9.10 -17.90
CA ILE A 49 15.68 -10.55 -18.02
C ILE A 49 14.70 -10.85 -19.15
N LYS A 50 13.67 -10.02 -19.31
CA LYS A 50 12.60 -10.24 -20.29
C LYS A 50 11.98 -8.92 -20.73
N THR A 51 11.54 -8.87 -21.98
CA THR A 51 10.68 -7.78 -22.48
C THR A 51 9.40 -8.37 -23.04
N GLU A 52 8.26 -7.76 -22.72
CA GLU A 52 6.96 -8.26 -23.16
C GLU A 52 5.97 -7.15 -23.46
N GLN A 53 5.03 -7.43 -24.35
CA GLN A 53 3.91 -6.54 -24.61
C GLN A 53 2.98 -6.49 -23.39
N SER A 54 2.58 -5.30 -22.96
CA SER A 54 1.55 -5.20 -21.93
C SER A 54 0.22 -5.72 -22.50
N PRO A 55 -0.50 -6.60 -21.78
CA PRO A 55 -1.79 -7.13 -22.24
C PRO A 55 -2.90 -6.08 -22.21
N PHE A 56 -2.65 -4.91 -21.59
CA PHE A 56 -3.57 -3.79 -21.51
C PHE A 56 -2.82 -2.45 -21.63
N PRO A 57 -3.49 -1.37 -22.08
CA PRO A 57 -2.90 -0.04 -22.04
C PRO A 57 -2.52 0.34 -20.61
N ILE A 58 -1.27 0.75 -20.42
CA ILE A 58 -0.79 1.17 -19.10
C ILE A 58 -0.93 2.68 -18.99
N PRO A 59 -1.58 3.20 -17.93
CA PRO A 59 -1.64 4.63 -17.67
C PRO A 59 -0.25 5.28 -17.59
N ASN A 60 -0.20 6.59 -17.84
CA ASN A 60 0.99 7.36 -17.51
C ASN A 60 1.21 7.36 -15.98
N LYS A 61 2.47 7.38 -15.55
CA LYS A 61 2.87 7.43 -14.13
C LYS A 61 2.39 6.26 -13.26
N VAL A 62 2.27 5.06 -13.83
CA VAL A 62 1.97 3.86 -13.03
C VAL A 62 3.06 3.61 -11.99
N ARG A 63 2.60 3.29 -10.78
CA ARG A 63 3.31 2.78 -9.60
C ARG A 63 2.37 1.71 -9.03
N ALA A 64 2.72 0.44 -9.16
CA ALA A 64 1.87 -0.65 -8.71
C ALA A 64 2.70 -1.91 -8.47
N ALA A 65 2.19 -2.82 -7.64
CA ALA A 65 2.69 -4.17 -7.48
C ALA A 65 1.58 -5.17 -7.81
N PHE A 66 1.81 -6.04 -8.79
CA PHE A 66 0.87 -7.12 -9.11
C PHE A 66 1.57 -8.32 -9.74
N PRO A 67 1.00 -9.54 -9.61
CA PRO A 67 1.56 -10.74 -10.24
C PRO A 67 1.55 -10.60 -11.76
N LEU A 68 2.67 -10.94 -12.40
CA LEU A 68 2.76 -10.94 -13.85
C LEU A 68 2.83 -12.39 -14.37
N SER A 69 1.78 -12.83 -15.06
CA SER A 69 1.64 -14.20 -15.55
C SER A 69 2.80 -14.63 -16.44
N SER A 70 3.32 -13.68 -17.20
CA SER A 70 4.41 -13.92 -18.12
C SER A 70 5.79 -14.00 -17.45
N TYR A 71 5.84 -13.81 -16.15
CA TYR A 71 7.04 -13.99 -15.32
C TYR A 71 6.71 -14.92 -14.15
N ASP A 72 6.21 -16.11 -14.49
CA ASP A 72 5.87 -17.20 -13.56
C ASP A 72 4.89 -16.80 -12.44
N ASN A 73 4.00 -15.85 -12.71
CA ASN A 73 3.11 -15.23 -11.73
C ASN A 73 3.84 -14.62 -10.52
N LYS A 74 5.12 -14.26 -10.66
CA LYS A 74 5.84 -13.54 -9.61
C LYS A 74 5.25 -12.14 -9.44
N ILE A 75 5.11 -11.73 -8.19
CA ILE A 75 4.78 -10.34 -7.83
C ILE A 75 5.93 -9.43 -8.29
N ILE A 76 5.60 -8.38 -9.01
CA ILE A 76 6.57 -7.47 -9.61
C ILE A 76 6.13 -6.03 -9.39
N VAL A 77 7.08 -5.14 -9.15
CA VAL A 77 6.84 -3.71 -9.14
C VAL A 77 6.79 -3.20 -10.58
N VAL A 78 5.69 -2.58 -10.96
CA VAL A 78 5.46 -2.01 -12.28
C VAL A 78 5.50 -0.50 -12.18
N VAL A 79 6.44 0.11 -12.90
CA VAL A 79 6.67 1.55 -12.89
C VAL A 79 6.87 2.08 -14.29
N THR A 80 6.52 3.34 -14.50
CA THR A 80 6.93 4.11 -15.69
C THR A 80 8.29 4.76 -15.44
N SER A 81 9.04 5.07 -16.51
CA SER A 81 10.45 5.50 -16.39
C SER A 81 10.66 6.82 -15.65
N ASP A 82 9.60 7.63 -15.52
CA ASP A 82 9.60 8.91 -14.80
C ASP A 82 9.89 8.74 -13.30
N ILE A 83 9.70 7.53 -12.74
CA ILE A 83 10.07 7.19 -11.36
C ILE A 83 11.53 7.55 -11.00
N PHE A 84 12.43 7.56 -12.00
CA PHE A 84 13.85 7.82 -11.80
C PHE A 84 14.25 9.29 -11.96
N GLU A 85 13.28 10.18 -12.24
CA GLU A 85 13.51 11.61 -12.45
C GLU A 85 13.91 12.32 -11.15
N SER A 86 13.33 11.95 -10.00
CA SER A 86 13.68 12.52 -8.70
C SER A 86 13.99 11.46 -7.64
N PHE A 87 14.60 11.91 -6.54
CA PHE A 87 14.90 11.05 -5.40
C PHE A 87 13.62 10.69 -4.62
N GLU A 88 12.66 11.62 -4.52
CA GLU A 88 11.37 11.37 -3.88
C GLU A 88 10.52 10.35 -4.64
N GLU A 89 10.57 10.34 -5.97
CA GLU A 89 9.83 9.37 -6.79
C GLU A 89 10.39 7.96 -6.57
N VAL A 90 11.72 7.79 -6.53
CA VAL A 90 12.35 6.48 -6.29
C VAL A 90 11.91 5.86 -4.95
N ILE A 91 11.55 6.67 -3.94
CA ILE A 91 11.00 6.16 -2.67
C ILE A 91 9.72 5.36 -2.88
N LEU A 92 8.90 5.71 -3.88
CA LEU A 92 7.66 4.99 -4.19
C LEU A 92 7.93 3.55 -4.67
N ILE A 93 9.11 3.23 -5.18
CA ILE A 93 9.47 1.82 -5.48
C ILE A 93 9.46 1.00 -4.19
N PHE A 94 9.91 1.56 -3.08
CA PHE A 94 9.92 0.86 -1.79
C PHE A 94 8.52 0.78 -1.17
N HIS A 95 7.63 1.73 -1.47
CA HIS A 95 6.20 1.58 -1.18
C HIS A 95 5.65 0.32 -1.85
N GLU A 96 5.93 0.14 -3.14
CA GLU A 96 5.53 -1.08 -3.87
C GLU A 96 6.24 -2.34 -3.36
N PHE A 97 7.46 -2.26 -2.82
CA PHE A 97 8.11 -3.40 -2.15
C PHE A 97 7.33 -3.83 -0.90
N VAL A 98 6.72 -2.90 -0.17
CA VAL A 98 5.83 -3.24 0.95
C VAL A 98 4.61 -4.01 0.45
N HIS A 99 4.02 -3.62 -0.68
CA HIS A 99 2.92 -4.38 -1.30
C HIS A 99 3.35 -5.77 -1.77
N CYS A 100 4.54 -5.90 -2.36
CA CYS A 100 5.10 -7.21 -2.69
C CYS A 100 5.22 -8.11 -1.44
N TYR A 101 5.73 -7.55 -0.34
CA TYR A 101 5.86 -8.25 0.92
C TYR A 101 4.50 -8.65 1.51
N GLN A 102 3.52 -7.74 1.50
CA GLN A 102 2.14 -8.00 1.93
C GLN A 102 1.52 -9.15 1.12
N TYR A 103 1.65 -9.09 -0.20
CA TYR A 103 1.08 -10.06 -1.13
C TYR A 103 1.63 -11.48 -0.89
N ILE A 104 2.96 -11.61 -0.81
CA ILE A 104 3.62 -12.91 -0.66
C ILE A 104 3.26 -13.56 0.68
N ASN A 105 3.28 -12.78 1.76
CA ASN A 105 3.29 -13.33 3.11
C ASN A 105 1.90 -13.39 3.78
N PHE A 106 0.97 -12.51 3.41
CA PHE A 106 -0.26 -12.34 4.21
C PHE A 106 -1.55 -12.24 3.40
N GLU A 107 -1.55 -11.58 2.24
CA GLU A 107 -2.81 -11.23 1.55
C GLU A 107 -3.69 -12.43 1.26
N LYS A 108 -3.11 -13.54 0.79
CA LYS A 108 -3.87 -14.75 0.44
C LYS A 108 -4.67 -15.29 1.63
N GLU A 109 -4.06 -15.34 2.81
CA GLU A 109 -4.70 -15.86 4.01
C GLU A 109 -5.75 -14.91 4.58
N LEU A 110 -5.44 -13.60 4.61
CA LEU A 110 -6.37 -12.58 5.07
C LEU A 110 -7.62 -12.52 4.17
N ARG A 111 -7.43 -12.42 2.85
CA ARG A 111 -8.51 -12.36 1.86
C ARG A 111 -9.47 -13.55 1.96
N ARG A 112 -8.95 -14.76 2.22
CA ARG A 112 -9.79 -15.97 2.34
C ARG A 112 -10.85 -15.85 3.45
N LYS A 113 -10.59 -15.03 4.47
CA LYS A 113 -11.49 -14.82 5.61
C LYS A 113 -12.56 -13.75 5.34
N MET A 114 -12.31 -12.85 4.40
CA MET A 114 -13.16 -11.67 4.14
C MET A 114 -14.44 -12.02 3.37
N GLU A 115 -15.55 -11.38 3.73
CA GLU A 115 -16.80 -11.45 2.97
C GLU A 115 -16.76 -10.67 1.67
N ILE A 116 -16.12 -9.51 1.62
CA ILE A 116 -15.99 -8.74 0.37
C ILE A 116 -15.32 -9.58 -0.73
N GLU A 117 -14.24 -10.29 -0.39
CA GLU A 117 -13.55 -11.19 -1.32
C GLU A 117 -14.46 -12.32 -1.82
N LYS A 118 -15.24 -12.94 -0.93
CA LYS A 118 -16.20 -14.01 -1.28
C LYS A 118 -17.31 -13.48 -2.21
N TYR A 119 -17.87 -12.33 -1.87
CA TYR A 119 -18.92 -11.67 -2.65
C TYR A 119 -18.44 -11.38 -4.08
N TYR A 120 -17.27 -10.74 -4.21
CA TYR A 120 -16.72 -10.33 -5.50
C TYR A 120 -16.24 -11.51 -6.36
N LYS A 121 -15.74 -12.59 -5.74
CA LYS A 121 -15.50 -13.87 -6.43
C LYS A 121 -16.77 -14.48 -7.00
N GLY A 122 -17.89 -14.44 -6.26
CA GLY A 122 -19.18 -14.95 -6.71
C GLY A 122 -19.69 -14.29 -8.00
N ILE A 123 -19.39 -12.99 -8.17
CA ILE A 123 -19.74 -12.22 -9.37
C ILE A 123 -18.58 -12.10 -10.37
N LYS A 124 -17.53 -12.92 -10.25
CA LYS A 124 -16.35 -12.98 -11.14
C LYS A 124 -15.65 -11.62 -11.33
N ASN A 125 -15.64 -10.76 -10.31
CA ASN A 125 -14.99 -9.46 -10.34
C ASN A 125 -13.82 -9.44 -9.35
N ASN A 126 -12.59 -9.49 -9.87
CA ASN A 126 -11.37 -9.51 -9.04
C ASN A 126 -10.82 -8.10 -8.74
N MET A 127 -11.54 -7.03 -9.11
CA MET A 127 -11.05 -5.65 -9.09
C MET A 127 -11.68 -4.81 -7.99
N TRP A 128 -12.23 -5.45 -6.96
CA TRP A 128 -13.01 -4.80 -5.90
C TRP A 128 -12.23 -3.77 -5.11
N GLU A 129 -10.92 -3.95 -4.92
CA GLU A 129 -10.06 -2.96 -4.27
C GLU A 129 -10.10 -1.60 -4.96
N LEU A 130 -10.30 -1.61 -6.28
CA LEU A 130 -10.33 -0.42 -7.11
C LEU A 130 -11.75 0.08 -7.40
N ASN A 131 -12.71 -0.83 -7.59
CA ASN A 131 -14.05 -0.50 -8.12
C ASN A 131 -15.21 -0.66 -7.12
N HIS A 132 -14.93 -1.06 -5.87
CA HIS A 132 -15.98 -1.18 -4.86
C HIS A 132 -16.68 0.16 -4.61
N LYS A 133 -18.02 0.12 -4.59
CA LYS A 133 -18.89 1.29 -4.47
C LYS A 133 -19.14 1.65 -3.01
N PHE A 134 -18.06 1.98 -2.29
CA PHE A 134 -18.14 2.43 -0.91
C PHE A 134 -19.02 3.71 -0.81
N PRO A 135 -19.79 3.92 0.29
CA PRO A 135 -20.75 5.02 0.42
C PRO A 135 -20.10 6.38 0.70
N TYR A 136 -19.22 6.85 -0.19
CA TYR A 136 -18.46 8.11 -0.08
C TYR A 136 -19.32 9.38 0.01
N LYS A 137 -20.61 9.31 -0.33
CA LYS A 137 -21.56 10.43 -0.32
C LYS A 137 -22.63 10.32 0.78
N ASN A 138 -22.55 9.32 1.65
CA ASN A 138 -23.49 9.19 2.76
C ASN A 138 -23.06 10.15 3.89
N ASP A 139 -23.93 11.09 4.26
CA ASP A 139 -23.60 12.14 5.24
C ASP A 139 -23.24 11.60 6.62
N GLN A 140 -23.95 10.57 7.10
CA GLN A 140 -23.66 9.97 8.41
C GLN A 140 -22.27 9.31 8.41
N VAL A 141 -21.93 8.57 7.36
CA VAL A 141 -20.60 7.96 7.20
C VAL A 141 -19.53 9.05 7.10
N CYS A 142 -19.75 10.10 6.31
CA CYS A 142 -18.81 11.21 6.16
C CYS A 142 -18.55 11.94 7.48
N ASN A 143 -19.60 12.19 8.26
CA ASN A 143 -19.50 12.89 9.54
C ASN A 143 -18.71 12.06 10.57
N VAL A 144 -19.04 10.78 10.73
CA VAL A 144 -18.32 9.90 11.66
C VAL A 144 -16.88 9.65 11.20
N PHE A 145 -16.63 9.53 9.89
CA PHE A 145 -15.27 9.39 9.38
C PHE A 145 -14.43 10.65 9.62
N THR A 146 -15.04 11.83 9.47
CA THR A 146 -14.39 13.11 9.77
C THR A 146 -14.05 13.21 11.26
N GLU A 147 -14.95 12.76 12.15
CA GLU A 147 -14.69 12.67 13.58
C GLU A 147 -13.50 11.73 13.85
N TYR A 148 -13.52 10.52 13.29
CA TYR A 148 -12.43 9.53 13.39
C TYR A 148 -11.09 10.13 12.97
N SER A 149 -11.03 10.80 11.81
CA SER A 149 -9.81 11.46 11.32
C SER A 149 -9.29 12.53 12.29
N LYS A 150 -10.18 13.36 12.86
CA LYS A 150 -9.80 14.34 13.89
C LYS A 150 -9.30 13.68 15.18
N LYS A 151 -9.87 12.55 15.60
CA LYS A 151 -9.39 11.82 16.79
C LYS A 151 -8.01 11.21 16.58
N LEU A 152 -7.69 10.79 15.36
CA LEU A 152 -6.33 10.38 14.97
C LEU A 152 -5.34 11.55 15.08
N ASP A 153 -5.71 12.75 14.61
CA ASP A 153 -4.86 13.95 14.73
C ASP A 153 -4.57 14.31 16.19
N LEU A 154 -5.56 14.13 17.06
CA LEU A 154 -5.43 14.33 18.51
C LEU A 154 -4.71 13.19 19.23
N LYS A 155 -4.32 12.11 18.52
CA LYS A 155 -3.61 10.94 19.04
C LYS A 155 -4.28 10.29 20.26
N ASN A 156 -5.61 10.33 20.33
CA ASN A 156 -6.37 9.73 21.43
C ASN A 156 -6.90 8.34 21.02
N LEU A 157 -6.18 7.29 21.41
CA LEU A 157 -6.47 5.92 20.99
C LEU A 157 -7.86 5.42 21.45
N ALA A 158 -8.30 5.80 22.64
CA ALA A 158 -9.63 5.41 23.15
C ALA A 158 -10.75 6.00 22.28
N ASN A 159 -10.67 7.29 21.97
CA ASN A 159 -11.65 7.97 21.12
C ASN A 159 -11.59 7.49 19.66
N VAL A 160 -10.40 7.10 19.18
CA VAL A 160 -10.24 6.46 17.87
C VAL A 160 -10.99 5.12 17.82
N LYS A 161 -10.84 4.27 18.83
CA LYS A 161 -11.57 2.99 18.92
C LYS A 161 -13.08 3.19 19.01
N GLU A 162 -13.53 4.20 19.75
CA GLU A 162 -14.95 4.55 19.84
C GLU A 162 -15.53 4.96 18.47
N THR A 163 -14.85 5.87 17.77
CA THR A 163 -15.29 6.35 16.45
C THR A 163 -15.23 5.25 15.37
N LYS A 164 -14.24 4.35 15.44
CA LYS A 164 -14.21 3.11 14.64
C LYS A 164 -15.41 2.21 14.88
N SER A 165 -15.82 2.04 16.15
CA SER A 165 -17.02 1.28 16.50
C SER A 165 -18.29 1.92 15.92
N LYS A 166 -18.38 3.26 15.92
CA LYS A 166 -19.47 3.99 15.24
C LYS A 166 -19.47 3.72 13.73
N LEU A 167 -18.32 3.82 13.05
CA LEU A 167 -18.20 3.48 11.62
C LEU A 167 -18.66 2.05 11.33
N LYS A 168 -18.24 1.08 12.15
CA LYS A 168 -18.61 -0.33 12.00
C LYS A 168 -20.12 -0.57 12.09
N LYS A 169 -20.83 0.22 12.90
CA LYS A 169 -22.30 0.13 13.03
C LYS A 169 -23.05 0.77 11.86
N LEU A 170 -22.45 1.77 11.21
CA LEU A 170 -23.05 2.48 10.08
C LEU A 170 -22.82 1.78 8.73
N LEU A 171 -21.66 1.15 8.58
CA LEU A 171 -21.25 0.49 7.35
C LEU A 171 -21.80 -0.94 7.28
N SER A 172 -22.10 -1.39 6.06
CA SER A 172 -22.29 -2.83 5.85
C SER A 172 -21.00 -3.58 6.18
N LYS A 173 -21.08 -4.89 6.42
CA LYS A 173 -19.89 -5.70 6.67
C LYS A 173 -18.88 -5.62 5.52
N ILE A 174 -19.36 -5.62 4.28
CA ILE A 174 -18.53 -5.50 3.07
C ILE A 174 -17.83 -4.13 3.02
N ASP A 175 -18.56 -3.04 3.27
CA ASP A 175 -17.98 -1.69 3.26
C ASP A 175 -16.95 -1.50 4.40
N TYR A 176 -17.24 -2.05 5.58
CA TYR A 176 -16.30 -1.98 6.70
C TYR A 176 -15.04 -2.79 6.41
N GLU A 177 -15.16 -4.01 5.88
CA GLU A 177 -14.01 -4.80 5.45
C GLU A 177 -13.19 -4.09 4.35
N TYR A 178 -13.85 -3.40 3.41
CA TYR A 178 -13.17 -2.59 2.42
C TYR A 178 -12.34 -1.47 3.07
N LEU A 179 -12.91 -0.73 4.02
CA LEU A 179 -12.19 0.32 4.76
C LEU A 179 -10.97 -0.26 5.47
N ILE A 180 -11.14 -1.33 6.25
CA ILE A 180 -10.05 -1.98 6.99
C ILE A 180 -8.96 -2.48 6.04
N TRP A 181 -9.34 -3.06 4.90
CA TRP A 181 -8.39 -3.53 3.91
C TRP A 181 -7.54 -2.40 3.33
N GLN A 182 -8.16 -1.27 2.96
CA GLN A 182 -7.44 -0.11 2.42
C GLN A 182 -6.52 0.51 3.48
N GLU A 183 -6.97 0.63 4.73
CA GLU A 183 -6.13 1.11 5.83
C GLU A 183 -4.96 0.18 6.12
N TRP A 184 -5.18 -1.14 6.10
CA TRP A 184 -4.12 -2.12 6.29
C TRP A 184 -3.12 -2.13 5.13
N LYS A 185 -3.60 -2.22 3.89
CA LYS A 185 -2.73 -2.39 2.72
C LYS A 185 -1.94 -1.12 2.43
N GLU A 186 -2.66 -0.03 2.14
CA GLU A 186 -2.10 1.24 1.68
C GLU A 186 -1.63 2.10 2.85
N GLY A 187 -2.34 2.06 3.97
CA GLY A 187 -1.94 2.78 5.18
C GLY A 187 -0.65 2.23 5.78
N PHE A 188 -0.45 0.89 5.80
CA PHE A 188 0.82 0.31 6.25
C PHE A 188 1.98 0.64 5.29
N ALA A 189 1.77 0.52 3.98
CA ALA A 189 2.77 0.90 2.99
C ALA A 189 3.18 2.36 3.12
N ARG A 190 2.21 3.26 3.33
CA ARG A 190 2.45 4.67 3.63
C ARG A 190 3.17 4.89 4.97
N TYR A 191 2.85 4.12 6.00
CA TYR A 191 3.54 4.19 7.28
C TYR A 191 5.04 3.87 7.13
N VAL A 192 5.38 2.80 6.42
CA VAL A 192 6.77 2.46 6.12
C VAL A 192 7.43 3.52 5.21
N GLU A 193 6.71 4.03 4.21
CA GLU A 193 7.17 5.16 3.37
C GLU A 193 7.52 6.39 4.21
N ASN A 194 6.69 6.73 5.19
CA ASN A 194 6.94 7.85 6.09
C ASN A 194 8.15 7.61 6.99
N LYS A 195 8.38 6.37 7.46
CA LYS A 195 9.63 6.03 8.16
C LYS A 195 10.86 6.20 7.26
N ILE A 196 10.76 5.85 5.98
CA ILE A 196 11.82 6.11 4.98
C ILE A 196 12.05 7.62 4.84
N ARG A 197 10.98 8.40 4.60
CA ARG A 197 11.05 9.86 4.42
C ARG A 197 11.68 10.55 5.63
N VAL A 198 11.24 10.24 6.83
CA VAL A 198 11.80 10.78 8.08
C VAL A 198 13.29 10.44 8.21
N LYS A 199 13.70 9.19 7.94
CA LYS A 199 15.11 8.78 7.98
C LYS A 199 15.98 9.58 7.00
N LEU A 200 15.39 9.99 5.88
CA LEU A 200 16.04 10.77 4.83
C LEU A 200 15.87 12.28 4.99
N LYS A 201 15.25 12.75 6.08
CA LYS A 201 14.94 14.16 6.35
C LYS A 201 14.04 14.80 5.28
N LEU A 202 13.13 14.02 4.71
CA LEU A 202 12.11 14.47 3.77
C LEU A 202 10.76 14.66 4.50
N PRO A 203 9.89 15.56 4.01
CA PRO A 203 8.53 15.65 4.50
C PRO A 203 7.78 14.32 4.35
N GLU A 204 6.98 14.00 5.37
CA GLU A 204 6.06 12.87 5.35
C GLU A 204 4.99 13.06 4.26
N ASN A 205 4.53 11.93 3.70
CA ASN A 205 3.43 11.88 2.76
C ASN A 205 2.10 11.83 3.53
N HIS A 206 1.40 12.95 3.53
CA HIS A 206 0.05 13.10 4.08
C HIS A 206 -1.02 13.29 3.00
N PHE A 207 -0.76 12.84 1.77
CA PHE A 207 -1.69 13.06 0.67
C PHE A 207 -3.02 12.35 0.93
N GLY A 208 -4.12 13.11 0.94
CA GLY A 208 -5.44 12.61 1.37
C GLY A 208 -5.91 13.19 2.70
N SER A 209 -5.00 13.81 3.48
CA SER A 209 -5.39 14.56 4.69
C SER A 209 -6.27 15.77 4.33
N GLY A 210 -7.28 16.03 5.16
CA GLY A 210 -8.19 17.18 5.00
C GLY A 210 -9.09 17.14 3.76
N LYS A 211 -9.08 16.06 2.98
CA LYS A 211 -9.94 15.90 1.80
C LYS A 211 -11.30 15.31 2.19
N LEU A 212 -12.27 15.50 1.29
CA LEU A 212 -13.54 14.77 1.34
C LEU A 212 -13.28 13.26 1.35
N LEU A 213 -14.16 12.55 2.05
CA LEU A 213 -14.14 11.10 2.19
C LEU A 213 -13.93 10.43 0.83
N SER A 214 -12.80 9.74 0.71
CA SER A 214 -12.36 9.09 -0.53
C SER A 214 -11.44 7.93 -0.19
N ARG A 215 -11.20 7.03 -1.15
CA ARG A 215 -10.28 5.89 -0.98
C ARG A 215 -8.91 6.33 -0.43
N ILE A 216 -8.39 7.45 -0.93
CA ILE A 216 -7.08 8.01 -0.53
C ILE A 216 -7.09 8.50 0.93
N SER A 217 -8.27 8.88 1.45
CA SER A 217 -8.40 9.25 2.87
C SER A 217 -8.12 8.06 3.78
N PHE A 218 -8.44 6.83 3.34
CA PHE A 218 -8.15 5.60 4.09
C PHE A 218 -6.67 5.34 4.22
N TYR A 219 -5.87 5.75 3.23
CA TYR A 219 -4.42 5.53 3.27
C TYR A 219 -3.81 6.40 4.37
N GLU A 220 -4.35 7.60 4.54
CA GLU A 220 -3.92 8.52 5.57
C GLU A 220 -4.38 8.11 6.96
N THR A 221 -5.65 7.73 7.11
CA THR A 221 -6.16 7.26 8.41
C THR A 221 -5.51 5.96 8.83
N GLY A 222 -5.28 5.04 7.88
CA GLY A 222 -4.53 3.81 8.10
C GLY A 222 -3.10 4.08 8.58
N ASN A 223 -2.36 4.96 7.89
CA ASN A 223 -1.01 5.38 8.32
C ASN A 223 -1.01 5.90 9.77
N LYS A 224 -1.90 6.84 10.10
CA LYS A 224 -1.98 7.43 11.45
C LYS A 224 -2.36 6.40 12.50
N TYR A 225 -3.36 5.57 12.21
CA TYR A 225 -3.87 4.62 13.19
C TYR A 225 -2.85 3.52 13.46
N ILE A 226 -2.22 2.98 12.41
CA ILE A 226 -1.13 1.99 12.52
C ILE A 226 0.04 2.56 13.32
N GLU A 227 0.41 3.83 13.09
CA GLU A 227 1.45 4.47 13.90
C GLU A 227 1.07 4.49 15.40
N MET A 228 -0.17 4.83 15.73
CA MET A 228 -0.64 4.83 17.13
C MET A 228 -0.60 3.42 17.73
N LEU A 229 -1.05 2.40 16.99
CA LEU A 229 -1.03 1.01 17.45
C LEU A 229 0.41 0.52 17.72
N ILE A 230 1.36 0.85 16.83
CA ILE A 230 2.77 0.47 17.00
C ILE A 230 3.44 1.26 18.14
N LYS A 231 3.03 2.50 18.39
CA LYS A 231 3.49 3.27 19.54
C LYS A 231 3.03 2.66 20.86
N GLU A 232 1.79 2.17 20.91
CA GLU A 232 1.22 1.49 22.08
C GLU A 232 1.88 0.13 22.31
N ASP A 233 2.05 -0.67 21.26
CA ASP A 233 2.71 -1.98 21.32
C ASP A 233 3.71 -2.15 20.18
N LYS A 234 4.98 -1.89 20.47
CA LYS A 234 6.08 -2.02 19.48
C LYS A 234 6.24 -3.45 18.94
N THR A 235 5.76 -4.47 19.65
CA THR A 235 5.91 -5.88 19.23
C THR A 235 5.11 -6.21 17.98
N ILE A 236 4.12 -5.38 17.63
CA ILE A 236 3.27 -5.62 16.45
C ILE A 236 3.87 -5.09 15.16
N PHE A 237 4.96 -4.30 15.21
CA PHE A 237 5.50 -3.63 14.03
C PHE A 237 5.80 -4.60 12.88
N ASN A 238 6.33 -5.78 13.20
CA ASN A 238 6.63 -6.84 12.23
C ASN A 238 5.49 -7.88 12.10
N ASN A 239 4.35 -7.70 12.77
CA ASN A 239 3.23 -8.65 12.71
C ASN A 239 2.02 -8.02 12.02
N LEU A 240 2.04 -8.06 10.68
CA LEU A 240 1.01 -7.43 9.85
C LEU A 240 -0.38 -8.06 10.07
N VAL A 241 -0.47 -9.33 10.48
CA VAL A 241 -1.75 -9.97 10.84
C VAL A 241 -2.30 -9.34 12.12
N ARG A 242 -1.47 -9.16 13.15
CA ARG A 242 -1.86 -8.51 14.41
C ARG A 242 -2.17 -7.02 14.23
N ILE A 243 -1.56 -6.36 13.24
CA ILE A 243 -1.97 -5.01 12.82
C ILE A 243 -3.37 -5.08 12.21
N TYR A 244 -3.63 -5.97 11.24
CA TYR A 244 -4.94 -6.14 10.61
C TYR A 244 -6.06 -6.40 11.64
N GLU A 245 -5.80 -7.26 12.63
CA GLU A 245 -6.77 -7.63 13.68
C GLU A 245 -7.12 -6.48 14.64
N GLN A 246 -6.29 -5.43 14.72
CA GLN A 246 -6.51 -4.27 15.57
C GLN A 246 -7.17 -3.08 14.86
N LEU A 247 -7.31 -3.14 13.52
CA LEU A 247 -7.94 -2.11 12.71
C LEU A 247 -9.47 -2.20 12.75
#